data_AF-A0A919TAM5-F1
#
_entry.id   AF-A0A919TAM5-F1
#
_cell.length_a   1.000
_cell.length_b   1.000
_cell.length_c   1.000
_cell.angle_alpha   90.00
_cell.angle_beta   90.00
_cell.angle_gamma   90.00
#
_symmetry.space_group_name_H-M   'P 1'
#
loop_
_entity.id
_entity.type
_entity.pdbx_description
1 polymer ?
#
loop_
_entity_poly.entity_id
_entity_poly.type
_entity_poly.pdbx_seq_one_letter_code
_entity_poly.pdbx_strand_id
1 'polypeptide(L)'
;MSISSTVLVFVVIPAGVILLVAALVLSGGDRAKPTRRYRPGRPYDFQPIWFLASPEQVIGVAHPDRAAIEAPFLEDASGARVLPGPTGGASDSW
;
A
#
# COMPACT_ATOMS: atom_id res chain seq x y z
N MET A 1 -28.68 0.31 -46.05
CA MET A 1 -28.56 0.58 -44.60
C MET A 1 -29.59 1.66 -44.26
N SER A 2 -30.50 1.42 -43.30
CA SER A 2 -31.45 2.44 -42.85
C SER A 2 -30.85 3.28 -41.72
N ILE A 3 -31.29 4.54 -41.56
CA ILE A 3 -30.85 5.42 -40.47
C ILE A 3 -31.00 4.74 -39.11
N SER A 4 -32.12 4.05 -38.90
CA SER A 4 -32.40 3.29 -37.68
C SER A 4 -31.37 2.17 -37.44
N SER A 5 -30.98 1.46 -38.49
CA SER A 5 -29.96 0.41 -38.42
C SER A 5 -28.57 0.99 -38.11
N THR A 6 -28.21 2.11 -38.71
CA THR A 6 -26.94 2.80 -38.43
C THR A 6 -26.88 3.25 -36.96
N VAL A 7 -27.93 3.87 -36.43
CA VAL A 7 -27.98 4.33 -35.04
C VAL A 7 -27.91 3.15 -34.05
N LEU A 8 -28.66 2.07 -34.30
CA LEU A 8 -28.64 0.89 -33.44
C LEU A 8 -27.22 0.30 -33.34
N VAL A 9 -26.56 0.11 -34.49
CA VAL A 9 -25.28 -0.61 -34.56
C VAL A 9 -24.13 0.24 -34.04
N PHE A 10 -24.07 1.53 -34.38
CA PHE A 10 -22.91 2.36 -34.08
C PHE A 10 -23.04 3.20 -32.81
N VAL A 11 -24.24 3.32 -32.22
CA VAL A 11 -24.45 4.13 -31.01
C VAL A 11 -25.00 3.28 -29.88
N VAL A 12 -26.13 2.60 -30.11
CA VAL A 12 -26.85 1.91 -29.03
C VAL A 12 -26.08 0.69 -28.54
N ILE A 13 -25.59 -0.16 -29.44
CA ILE A 13 -24.83 -1.36 -29.06
C ILE A 13 -23.54 -0.97 -28.31
N PRO A 14 -22.67 -0.07 -28.82
CA PRO A 14 -21.47 0.34 -28.10
C PRO A 14 -21.77 0.97 -26.75
N ALA A 15 -22.76 1.87 -26.66
CA ALA A 15 -23.17 2.47 -25.39
C ALA A 15 -23.67 1.41 -24.41
N GLY A 16 -24.45 0.43 -24.87
CA GLY A 16 -24.93 -0.68 -24.07
C GLY A 16 -23.80 -1.54 -23.52
N VAL A 17 -22.77 -1.83 -24.34
CA VAL A 17 -21.57 -2.55 -23.90
C VAL A 17 -20.80 -1.76 -22.84
N ILE A 18 -20.59 -0.46 -23.05
CA ILE A 18 -19.92 0.41 -22.07
C ILE A 18 -20.69 0.44 -20.75
N LEU A 19 -22.02 0.62 -20.81
CA LEU A 19 -22.86 0.64 -19.62
C LEU A 19 -22.86 -0.71 -18.89
N LEU A 20 -22.88 -1.82 -19.62
CA LEU A 20 -22.80 -3.16 -19.03
C LEU A 20 -21.47 -3.35 -18.30
N VAL A 21 -20.35 -3.03 -18.94
CA VAL A 21 -19.02 -3.13 -18.31
C VAL A 21 -18.93 -2.20 -17.10
N ALA A 22 -19.38 -0.96 -17.23
CA ALA A 22 -19.40 -0.02 -16.11
C ALA A 22 -20.26 -0.54 -14.94
N ALA A 23 -21.44 -1.08 -15.21
CA ALA A 23 -22.30 -1.67 -14.20
C ALA A 23 -21.63 -2.87 -13.51
N LEU A 24 -20.99 -3.75 -14.26
CA LEU A 24 -20.25 -4.89 -13.70
C LEU A 24 -19.10 -4.42 -12.79
N VAL A 25 -18.26 -3.49 -13.27
CA VAL A 25 -17.14 -2.94 -12.50
C VAL A 25 -17.62 -2.26 -11.22
N LEU A 26 -18.66 -1.42 -11.31
CA LEU A 26 -19.18 -0.67 -10.17
C LEU A 26 -19.99 -1.54 -9.21
N SER A 27 -20.63 -2.61 -9.69
CA SER A 27 -21.35 -3.57 -8.85
C SER A 27 -20.41 -4.42 -7.99
N GLY A 28 -19.21 -4.72 -8.50
CA GLY A 28 -18.12 -5.35 -7.75
C GLY A 28 -17.37 -4.39 -6.81
N GLY A 29 -17.81 -3.12 -6.73
CA GLY A 29 -17.36 -2.10 -5.80
C GLY A 29 -17.70 -2.47 -4.37
N ASP A 30 -16.83 -3.31 -3.82
CA ASP A 30 -16.90 -3.96 -2.53
C ASP A 30 -17.45 -3.10 -1.39
N ARG A 31 -18.76 -3.23 -1.15
CA ARG A 31 -19.40 -2.84 0.12
C ARG A 31 -18.96 -3.74 1.27
N ALA A 32 -18.29 -4.86 0.98
CA ALA A 32 -17.79 -5.83 1.94
C ALA A 32 -16.27 -5.75 2.19
N LYS A 33 -15.51 -4.92 1.45
CA LYS A 33 -14.11 -4.67 1.82
C LYS A 33 -14.08 -4.03 3.21
N PRO A 34 -13.31 -4.58 4.17
CA PRO A 34 -13.05 -3.92 5.43
C PRO A 34 -12.65 -2.47 5.14
N THR A 35 -13.25 -1.53 5.86
CA THR A 35 -12.90 -0.12 5.70
C THR A 35 -11.39 -0.02 5.74
N ARG A 36 -10.75 0.63 4.73
CA ARG A 36 -9.28 0.85 4.71
C ARG A 36 -8.73 1.55 5.96
N ARG A 37 -9.61 1.97 6.85
CA ARG A 37 -9.34 2.64 8.11
C ARG A 37 -9.71 1.71 9.25
N TYR A 38 -8.78 1.53 10.18
CA TYR A 38 -9.08 0.95 11.47
C TYR A 38 -10.11 1.81 12.22
N ARG A 39 -10.99 1.15 12.99
CA ARG A 39 -11.95 1.80 13.89
C ARG A 39 -11.64 1.38 15.31
N PRO A 40 -11.47 2.32 16.27
CA PRO A 40 -11.29 1.96 17.67
C PRO A 40 -12.41 1.05 18.18
N GLY A 41 -12.06 0.06 19.00
CA GLY A 41 -12.99 -0.94 19.54
C GLY A 41 -13.30 -2.12 18.61
N ARG A 42 -12.77 -2.16 17.38
CA ARG A 42 -12.82 -3.35 16.52
C ARG A 42 -11.50 -4.13 16.64
N PRO A 43 -11.51 -5.46 16.46
CA PRO A 43 -10.27 -6.24 16.32
C PRO A 43 -9.39 -5.69 15.19
N TYR A 44 -8.08 -5.73 15.39
CA TYR A 44 -7.10 -5.34 14.38
C TYR A 44 -6.76 -6.55 13.50
N ASP A 45 -7.46 -6.69 12.37
CA ASP A 45 -7.26 -7.79 11.41
C ASP A 45 -6.36 -7.40 10.22
N PHE A 46 -5.70 -6.25 10.30
CA PHE A 46 -4.79 -5.78 9.25
C PHE A 46 -3.42 -6.45 9.38
N GLN A 47 -2.67 -6.49 8.28
CA GLN A 47 -1.28 -6.95 8.30
C GLN A 47 -0.44 -6.07 9.24
N PRO A 48 0.47 -6.66 10.04
CA PRO A 48 1.42 -5.89 10.83
C PRO A 48 2.27 -5.01 9.92
N ILE A 49 2.43 -3.74 10.28
CA ILE A 49 3.19 -2.78 9.50
C ILE A 49 4.09 -1.96 10.42
N TRP A 50 5.32 -1.71 9.96
CA TRP A 50 6.28 -0.83 10.60
C TRP A 50 6.53 0.38 9.70
N PHE A 51 6.31 1.56 10.25
CA PHE A 51 6.67 2.81 9.59
C PHE A 51 8.07 3.22 10.03
N LEU A 52 9.02 3.10 9.10
CA LEU A 52 10.39 3.51 9.33
C LEU A 52 10.51 5.02 9.08
N ALA A 53 11.34 5.70 9.86
CA ALA A 53 11.60 7.13 9.66
C ALA A 53 12.31 7.42 8.33
N SER A 54 13.16 6.48 7.89
CA SER A 54 13.94 6.55 6.65
C SER A 54 13.90 5.20 5.92
N PRO A 55 12.77 4.86 5.27
CA PRO A 55 12.60 3.57 4.59
C PRO A 55 13.63 3.35 3.47
N GLU A 56 14.11 4.41 2.83
CA GLU A 56 15.15 4.38 1.81
C GLU A 56 16.48 3.76 2.30
N GLN A 57 16.81 3.93 3.58
CA GLN A 57 18.03 3.38 4.19
C GLN A 57 17.94 1.86 4.42
N VAL A 58 16.71 1.32 4.51
CA VAL A 58 16.47 -0.11 4.76
C VAL A 58 16.22 -0.89 3.47
N ILE A 59 15.57 -0.24 2.49
CA ILE A 59 15.21 -0.87 1.21
C ILE A 59 16.40 -0.81 0.22
N GLY A 60 17.47 -0.07 0.54
CA GLY A 60 18.69 -0.03 -0.26
C GLY A 60 18.49 0.59 -1.65
N VAL A 61 17.57 1.56 -1.76
CA VAL A 61 17.38 2.27 -3.02
C VAL A 61 18.56 3.22 -3.21
N ALA A 62 19.58 2.74 -3.91
CA ALA A 62 20.75 3.54 -4.27
C ALA A 62 20.29 4.74 -5.10
N HIS A 63 20.38 5.94 -4.53
CA HIS A 63 20.34 7.17 -5.32
C HIS A 63 21.68 7.28 -6.04
N PRO A 64 21.71 7.35 -7.39
CA PRO A 64 22.96 7.35 -8.15
C PRO A 64 23.87 8.53 -7.81
N ASP A 65 23.33 9.62 -7.27
CA ASP A 65 24.05 10.87 -7.00
C ASP A 65 24.39 11.11 -5.51
N ARG A 66 24.17 10.13 -4.63
CA ARG A 66 24.57 10.23 -3.21
C ARG A 66 25.52 9.10 -2.85
N ALA A 67 26.76 9.46 -2.50
CA ALA A 67 27.65 8.56 -1.79
C ALA A 67 26.91 8.04 -0.54
N ALA A 68 26.81 6.72 -0.41
CA ALA A 68 26.19 6.10 0.76
C ALA A 68 26.94 6.57 2.01
N ILE A 69 26.23 7.21 2.93
CA ILE A 69 26.77 7.48 4.27
C ILE A 69 26.94 6.11 4.93
N GLU A 70 28.15 5.81 5.41
CA GLU A 70 28.40 4.57 6.13
C GLU A 70 27.47 4.51 7.35
N ALA A 71 26.64 3.47 7.41
CA ALA A 71 25.69 3.32 8.51
C ALA A 71 26.48 3.18 9.82
N PRO A 72 26.13 3.93 10.88
CA PRO A 72 26.79 3.78 12.17
C PRO A 72 26.57 2.34 12.66
N PHE A 73 27.64 1.71 13.13
CA PHE A 73 27.61 0.38 13.71
C PHE A 73 28.17 0.42 15.13
N LEU A 74 27.69 -0.47 15.99
CA LEU A 74 28.16 -0.57 17.36
C LEU A 74 29.35 -1.52 17.41
N GLU A 75 30.39 -1.13 18.15
CA GLU A 75 31.55 -1.96 18.46
C GLU A 75 31.60 -2.21 19.96
N ASP A 76 32.01 -3.42 20.34
CA ASP A 76 32.33 -3.72 21.73
C ASP A 76 33.79 -3.35 22.05
N ALA A 77 34.20 -3.55 23.31
CA ALA A 77 35.56 -3.25 23.76
C ALA A 77 36.65 -4.10 23.06
N SER A 78 36.28 -5.17 22.35
CA SER A 78 37.18 -5.99 21.53
C SER A 78 37.28 -5.51 20.08
N GLY A 79 36.52 -4.48 19.70
CA GLY A 79 36.40 -4.00 18.33
C GLY A 79 35.49 -4.86 17.46
N ALA A 80 34.74 -5.80 18.04
CA ALA A 80 33.81 -6.64 17.30
C ALA A 80 32.48 -5.90 17.09
N ARG A 81 31.92 -6.02 15.89
CA ARG A 81 30.59 -5.49 15.57
C ARG A 81 29.53 -6.21 16.38
N VAL A 82 28.70 -5.46 17.09
CA VAL A 82 27.63 -6.00 17.94
C VAL A 82 26.28 -5.44 17.56
N LEU A 83 25.26 -6.28 17.71
CA LEU A 83 23.88 -5.83 17.59
C LEU A 83 23.51 -4.96 18.79
N PRO A 84 22.69 -3.92 18.61
CA PRO A 84 22.16 -3.16 19.73
C PRO A 84 21.46 -4.09 20.72
N GLY A 85 21.89 -4.06 21.98
CA GLY A 85 21.18 -4.71 23.07
C GLY A 85 19.89 -3.96 23.43
N PRO A 86 19.01 -4.56 24.24
CA PRO A 86 17.82 -3.86 24.74
C PRO A 86 18.25 -2.68 25.63
N THR A 87 17.76 -1.48 25.33
CA THR A 87 18.11 -0.25 26.07
C THR A 87 17.02 0.21 27.03
N GLY A 88 15.75 -0.20 26.85
CA GLY A 88 14.63 0.18 27.72
C GLY A 88 13.25 -0.16 27.12
N GLY A 89 12.17 0.33 27.75
CA GLY A 89 10.79 0.14 27.29
C GLY A 89 9.79 1.06 28.02
N ALA A 90 8.67 1.35 27.37
CA ALA A 90 7.54 2.10 27.92
C ALA A 90 6.22 1.39 27.54
N SER A 91 5.25 1.38 28.44
CA SER A 91 3.95 0.73 28.24
C SER A 91 2.80 1.54 28.84
N ASP A 92 1.61 1.44 28.24
CA ASP A 92 0.37 2.03 28.72
C ASP A 92 -0.82 1.12 28.38
N SER A 93 -1.97 1.33 29.03
CA SER A 93 -3.22 0.60 28.79
C SER A 93 -4.38 1.59 28.69
N TRP A 94 -4.63 2.03 27.45
CA TRP A 94 -5.69 2.97 27.09
C TRP A 94 -7.09 2.33 27.14
#